data_AF-A0A954WGE2-F1
#
_entry.id   AF-A0A954WGE2-F1
#
_cell.length_a   1.000
_cell.length_b   1.000
_cell.length_c   1.000
_cell.angle_alpha   90.00
_cell.angle_beta   90.00
_cell.angle_gamma   90.00
#
_symmetry.space_group_name_H-M   'P 1'
#
loop_
_entity.id
_entity.type
_entity.pdbx_description
1 polymer ?
#
loop_
_entity_poly.entity_id
_entity_poly.type
_entity_poly.pdbx_seq_one_letter_code
_entity_poly.pdbx_strand_id
1 'polypeptide(L)' 'MSILVQQAAPDFTAQAVMEDGSFKQISLSDYKGKYVLLFFYPLDFTFV' A
#
# COMPACT_ATOMS: atom_id res chain seq x y z
N MET A 1 -3.50 -12.66 13.62
CA MET A 1 -4.63 -11.93 13.05
C MET A 1 -4.89 -12.49 11.67
N SER A 2 -6.08 -13.06 11.43
CA SER A 2 -6.44 -13.62 10.12
C SER A 2 -6.87 -12.49 9.19
N ILE A 3 -6.37 -12.46 7.96
CA ILE A 3 -6.83 -11.54 6.91
C ILE A 3 -8.09 -12.16 6.33
N LEU A 4 -9.25 -11.66 6.76
CA LEU A 4 -10.54 -12.18 6.33
C LEU A 4 -11.06 -11.37 5.14
N VAL A 5 -11.35 -12.05 4.04
CA VAL A 5 -11.99 -11.44 2.86
C VAL A 5 -13.36 -10.89 3.26
N GLN A 6 -13.80 -9.79 2.63
CA GLN A 6 -15.05 -9.07 2.92
C GLN A 6 -15.09 -8.32 4.26
N GLN A 7 -14.02 -8.33 5.05
CA GLN A 7 -13.85 -7.42 6.18
C GLN A 7 -13.17 -6.13 5.73
N ALA A 8 -13.27 -5.09 6.57
CA ALA A 8 -12.53 -3.85 6.33
C ALA A 8 -11.02 -4.16 6.29
N ALA A 9 -10.35 -3.70 5.23
CA ALA A 9 -8.91 -3.83 5.11
C ALA A 9 -8.21 -3.10 6.27
N PRO A 10 -7.14 -3.66 6.86
CA PRO A 10 -6.37 -2.98 7.90
C PRO A 10 -5.82 -1.66 7.38
N ASP A 11 -6.04 -0.58 8.13
CA ASP A 11 -5.44 0.71 7.78
C ASP A 11 -3.93 0.66 8.04
N PHE A 12 -3.17 1.36 7.20
CA PHE A 12 -1.73 1.51 7.35
C PHE A 12 -1.34 2.91 6.91
N THR A 13 -0.27 3.42 7.52
CA THR A 13 0.36 4.67 7.11
C THR A 13 1.84 4.38 6.84
N ALA A 14 2.30 4.71 5.65
CA ALA A 14 3.68 4.47 5.23
C ALA A 14 4.21 5.62 4.38
N GLN A 15 5.53 5.74 4.29
CA GLN A 15 6.16 6.65 3.35
C GLN A 15 6.25 5.96 1.99
N ALA A 16 5.80 6.64 0.94
CA ALA A 16 5.84 6.18 -0.44
C ALA A 16 6.57 7.19 -1.32
N VAL A 17 7.17 6.69 -2.39
CA VAL A 17 7.76 7.49 -3.46
C VAL A 17 6.67 7.79 -4.49
N MET A 18 6.43 9.07 -4.77
CA MET A 18 5.42 9.54 -5.73
C MET A 18 6.00 9.58 -7.15
N GLU A 19 5.15 9.79 -8.15
CA GLU A 19 5.53 9.84 -9.57
C GLU A 19 6.61 10.89 -9.89
N ASP A 20 6.69 11.95 -9.09
CA ASP A 20 7.68 13.03 -9.19
C ASP A 20 8.98 12.74 -8.41
N GLY A 21 9.10 11.56 -7.80
CA GLY A 21 10.23 11.17 -6.96
C GLY A 21 10.21 11.77 -5.56
N SER A 22 9.16 12.53 -5.20
CA SER A 22 9.00 13.06 -3.85
C SER A 22 8.57 11.97 -2.87
N PHE A 23 8.96 12.14 -1.61
CA PHE A 23 8.45 11.29 -0.54
C PHE A 23 7.16 11.87 0.02
N LYS A 24 6.12 11.05 0.10
CA LYS A 24 4.84 11.40 0.71
C LYS A 24 4.43 10.35 1.73
N GLN A 25 3.85 10.81 2.84
CA GLN A 25 3.15 9.92 3.76
C GLN A 25 1.77 9.60 3.20
N ILE A 26 1.47 8.33 2.99
CA ILE A 26 0.19 7.84 2.47
C ILE A 26 -0.49 6.97 3.54
N SER A 27 -1.81 7.05 3.61
CA SER A 27 -2.63 6.12 4.38
C SER A 27 -3.65 5.42 3.49
N LEU A 28 -4.02 4.17 3.81
CA LEU A 28 -5.05 3.46 3.04
C LEU A 28 -6.38 4.22 3.07
N SER A 29 -6.66 4.88 4.19
CA SER A 29 -7.82 5.76 4.37
C SER A 29 -7.88 6.96 3.41
N ASP A 30 -6.76 7.42 2.85
CA ASP A 30 -6.74 8.52 1.86
C ASP A 30 -7.38 8.13 0.53
N TYR A 31 -7.50 6.82 0.26
CA TYR A 31 -8.03 6.27 -0.99
C TYR A 31 -9.50 5.81 -0.88
N LYS A 32 -10.20 6.17 0.21
CA LYS A 32 -11.63 5.84 0.38
C LYS A 32 -12.46 6.32 -0.81
N GLY A 33 -13.40 5.48 -1.24
CA GLY A 33 -14.26 5.73 -2.42
C GLY A 33 -13.63 5.35 -3.76
N LYS A 34 -12.38 4.88 -3.78
CA LYS A 34 -11.72 4.29 -4.94
C LYS A 34 -11.44 2.82 -4.70
N TYR A 35 -11.47 2.01 -5.77
CA TYR A 35 -10.92 0.66 -5.71
C TYR A 35 -9.39 0.75 -5.66
N VAL A 36 -8.77 0.02 -4.72
CA VAL A 36 -7.32 0.01 -4.50
C VAL A 36 -6.81 -1.41 -4.67
N LEU A 37 -5.75 -1.56 -5.46
CA LEU A 37 -4.97 -2.80 -5.58
C LEU A 37 -3.68 -2.61 -4.80
N LEU A 38 -3.50 -3.39 -3.72
CA LEU A 38 -2.28 -3.43 -2.92
C LEU A 38 -1.56 -4.75 -3.18
N PHE A 39 -0.31 -4.69 -3.62
CA PHE A 39 0.51 -5.85 -3.92
C PHE A 39 1.83 -5.77 -3.14
N PHE A 40 2.28 -6.91 -2.63
CA PHE A 40 3.56 -7.05 -1.94
C PHE A 40 4.52 -7.84 -2.82
N TYR A 41 5.72 -7.33 -3.00
CA TYR A 41 6.81 -8.01 -3.67
C TYR A 41 7.99 -8.17 -2.70
N PRO A 42 8.86 -9.18 -2.89
CA PRO A 42 9.76 -9.64 -1.83
C PRO A 42 10.90 -8.67 -1.52
N LEU A 43 11.58 -8.12 -2.53
CA LEU A 43 12.73 -7.24 -2.34
C LEU A 43 13.07 -6.50 -3.65
N ASP A 44 13.55 -5.26 -3.54
CA ASP A 44 14.17 -4.52 -4.64
C ASP A 44 15.52 -5.14 -5.04
N PHE A 45 15.88 -5.07 -6.34
CA PHE A 45 17.19 -5.48 -6.88
C PHE A 45 17.64 -6.91 -6.51
N THR A 46 16.79 -7.89 -6.76
CA THR A 46 17.16 -9.31 -6.64
C THR A 46 17.97 -9.79 -7.86
N PHE A 47 18.75 -10.85 -7.68
CA PHE A 47 19.51 -11.49 -8.77
C PHE A 47 18.54 -12.26 -9.69
N VAL A 48 18.64 -12.04 -11.00
CA VAL A 48 17.95 -12.77 -12.08
C VAL A 48 18.95 -13.58 -12.90
#